data_AF-A0A7V4AMZ8-F1
#
_entry.id   AF-A0A7V4AMZ8-F1
#
_cell.length_a   1.000
_cell.length_b   1.000
_cell.length_c   1.000
_cell.angle_alpha   90.00
_cell.angle_beta   90.00
_cell.angle_gamma   90.00
#
_symmetry.space_group_name_H-M   'P 1'
#
loop_
_entity.id
_entity.type
_entity.pdbx_description
1 polymer ?
#
loop_
_entity_poly.entity_id
_entity_poly.type
_entity_poly.pdbx_seq_one_letter_code
_entity_poly.pdbx_strand_id
1 'polypeptide(L)'
;LGEDFFARAFFTYSDDRALEAVLGGLAEGAAVDRVVYESLGVRGLRVVAQGPVDPPPPVVVPRDLDPKLRSRLVRALLRHGATPQGQKALRALGLRGFRPAEEEPYRAVFQRAKEVLP
;
A
#
# COMPACT_ATOMS: atom_id res chain seq x y z
N LEU A 1 -1.63 -5.97 -18.88
CA LEU A 1 -0.53 -5.09 -18.42
C LEU A 1 0.02 -4.31 -19.62
N GLY A 2 -0.69 -3.31 -20.17
CA GLY A 2 -0.19 -2.50 -21.30
C GLY A 2 0.59 -3.28 -22.37
N GLU A 3 0.16 -4.50 -22.69
CA GLU A 3 0.99 -5.50 -23.41
C GLU A 3 1.25 -5.05 -24.85
N ASP A 4 0.40 -4.17 -25.37
CA ASP A 4 0.52 -3.54 -26.68
C ASP A 4 1.37 -2.26 -26.68
N PHE A 5 1.75 -1.74 -25.50
CA PHE A 5 2.51 -0.50 -25.37
C PHE A 5 3.97 -0.74 -24.94
N PHE A 6 4.20 -1.66 -24.00
CA PHE A 6 5.54 -1.96 -23.49
C PHE A 6 6.12 -3.21 -24.14
N ALA A 7 7.42 -3.18 -24.48
CA ALA A 7 8.11 -4.37 -25.00
C ALA A 7 8.10 -5.56 -24.01
N ARG A 8 8.10 -5.26 -22.70
CA ARG A 8 7.96 -6.24 -21.62
C ARG A 8 7.48 -5.56 -20.34
N ALA A 9 6.58 -6.24 -19.61
CA ALA A 9 6.23 -5.91 -18.23
C ALA A 9 6.45 -7.13 -17.33
N PHE A 10 6.86 -6.92 -16.08
CA PHE A 10 7.06 -7.99 -15.11
C PHE A 10 6.83 -7.50 -13.68
N PHE A 11 6.58 -8.43 -12.76
CA PHE A 11 6.40 -8.15 -11.35
C PHE A 11 7.68 -8.42 -10.56
N THR A 12 8.13 -7.43 -9.78
CA THR A 12 9.20 -7.59 -8.78
C THR A 12 8.67 -8.07 -7.42
N TYR A 13 7.34 -8.07 -7.26
CA TYR A 13 6.61 -8.42 -6.03
C TYR A 13 6.98 -7.58 -4.80
N SER A 14 7.68 -6.46 -5.00
CA SER A 14 8.05 -5.52 -3.95
C SER A 14 8.48 -4.18 -4.56
N ASP A 15 8.05 -3.08 -3.93
CA ASP A 15 8.34 -1.72 -4.37
C ASP A 15 9.84 -1.40 -4.32
N ASP A 16 10.55 -1.87 -3.28
CA ASP A 16 12.01 -1.70 -3.15
C ASP A 16 12.77 -2.34 -4.33
N ARG A 17 12.43 -3.58 -4.68
CA ARG A 17 12.97 -4.31 -5.83
C ARG A 17 12.60 -3.68 -7.16
N ALA A 18 11.44 -3.04 -7.25
CA ALA A 18 11.05 -2.30 -8.44
C ALA A 18 11.97 -1.09 -8.65
N LEU A 19 12.30 -0.36 -7.59
CA LEU A 19 13.25 0.75 -7.64
C LEU A 19 14.68 0.28 -7.95
N GLU A 20 15.12 -0.82 -7.34
CA GLU A 20 16.42 -1.45 -7.65
C GLU A 20 16.50 -1.89 -9.11
N ALA A 21 15.42 -2.45 -9.68
CA ALA A 21 15.37 -2.84 -11.08
C ALA A 21 15.57 -1.65 -12.03
N VAL A 22 15.00 -0.48 -11.71
CA VAL A 22 15.20 0.72 -12.51
C VAL A 22 16.62 1.27 -12.35
N LEU A 23 17.13 1.36 -11.12
CA LEU A 23 18.50 1.81 -10.86
C LEU A 23 19.56 0.91 -11.51
N GLY A 24 19.32 -0.40 -11.53
CA GLY A 24 20.19 -1.40 -12.15
C GLY A 24 20.02 -1.53 -13.66
N GLY A 25 19.13 -0.74 -14.28
CA GLY A 25 18.88 -0.78 -15.73
C GLY A 25 18.14 -2.03 -16.22
N LEU A 26 17.52 -2.80 -15.33
CA LEU A 26 16.67 -3.94 -15.69
C LEU A 26 15.29 -3.51 -16.20
N ALA A 27 14.85 -2.31 -15.83
CA ALA A 27 13.62 -1.69 -16.29
C ALA A 27 13.82 -0.19 -16.55
N GLU A 28 13.09 0.37 -17.50
CA GLU A 28 13.13 1.82 -17.81
C GLU A 28 12.19 2.64 -16.90
N GLY A 29 11.28 1.98 -16.20
CA GLY A 29 10.36 2.60 -15.27
C GLY A 29 9.68 1.57 -14.37
N ALA A 30 9.11 2.06 -13.27
CA ALA A 30 8.36 1.26 -12.32
C ALA A 30 7.20 2.09 -11.74
N ALA A 31 6.08 1.43 -11.44
CA ALA A 31 5.02 1.98 -10.61
C ALA A 31 5.21 1.44 -9.18
N VAL A 32 5.29 2.34 -8.21
CA VAL A 32 5.50 2.00 -6.78
C VAL A 32 4.62 2.86 -5.89
N ASP A 33 4.38 2.41 -4.66
CA ASP A 33 3.72 3.24 -3.65
C ASP A 33 4.57 4.46 -3.28
N ARG A 34 3.90 5.62 -3.16
CA ARG A 34 4.55 6.90 -2.87
C ARG A 34 5.22 6.91 -1.50
N VAL A 35 4.59 6.32 -0.48
CA VAL A 35 5.12 6.29 0.88
C VAL A 35 6.41 5.47 0.90
N VAL A 36 6.45 4.35 0.18
CA VAL A 36 7.67 3.54 0.03
C VAL A 36 8.76 4.35 -0.67
N TYR A 37 8.47 4.97 -1.82
CA TYR A 37 9.44 5.81 -2.54
C TYR A 37 10.03 6.93 -1.67
N GLU A 38 9.18 7.67 -0.95
CA GLU A 38 9.61 8.78 -0.09
C GLU A 38 10.42 8.27 1.13
N SER A 39 10.04 7.14 1.72
CA SER A 39 10.73 6.56 2.88
C SER A 39 12.11 6.00 2.57
N LEU A 40 12.31 5.45 1.37
CA LEU A 40 13.60 4.89 0.94
C LEU A 40 14.61 5.97 0.55
N GLY A 41 14.17 7.20 0.24
CA GLY A 41 15.05 8.32 -0.06
C GLY A 41 15.98 8.08 -1.26
N VAL A 42 15.50 7.31 -2.25
CA VAL A 42 16.31 6.83 -3.37
C VAL A 42 16.76 8.01 -4.25
N ARG A 43 18.08 8.09 -4.50
CA ARG A 43 18.69 9.08 -5.41
C ARG A 43 18.88 8.47 -6.80
N GLY A 44 18.91 9.31 -7.84
CA GLY A 44 19.12 8.87 -9.22
C GLY A 44 17.85 8.43 -9.94
N LEU A 45 16.69 8.53 -9.30
CA LEU A 45 15.38 8.31 -9.91
C LEU A 45 14.60 9.64 -9.99
N ARG A 46 13.67 9.72 -10.93
CA ARG A 46 12.78 10.87 -11.12
C ARG A 46 11.35 10.39 -11.29
N VAL A 47 10.43 11.00 -10.52
CA VAL A 47 9.00 10.78 -10.69
C VAL A 47 8.52 11.43 -11.98
N VAL A 48 8.00 10.64 -12.92
CA VAL A 48 7.50 11.12 -14.22
C VAL A 48 5.99 11.35 -14.25
N ALA A 49 5.25 10.66 -13.40
CA ALA A 49 3.80 10.76 -13.25
C ALA A 49 3.40 10.38 -11.82
N GLN A 50 2.28 10.92 -11.35
CA GLN A 50 1.68 10.54 -10.07
C GLN A 50 0.22 10.17 -10.30
N GLY A 51 -0.20 9.06 -9.70
CA GLY A 51 -1.61 8.66 -9.68
C GLY A 51 -2.44 9.52 -8.71
N PRO A 52 -3.76 9.27 -8.66
CA PRO A 52 -4.62 9.86 -7.64
C PRO A 52 -4.19 9.44 -6.24
N VAL A 53 -4.60 10.22 -5.23
CA VAL A 53 -4.38 9.86 -3.83
C VAL A 53 -5.44 8.83 -3.41
N ASP A 54 -4.97 7.66 -3.01
CA ASP A 54 -5.80 6.56 -2.54
C ASP A 54 -5.76 6.43 -1.01
N PRO A 55 -6.84 5.90 -0.41
CA PRO A 55 -6.84 5.59 1.01
C PRO A 55 -5.76 4.54 1.34
N PRO A 56 -5.16 4.59 2.54
CA PRO A 56 -4.20 3.58 2.98
C PRO A 56 -4.79 2.16 2.91
N PRO A 57 -3.98 1.11 2.66
CA PRO A 57 -4.48 -0.27 2.65
C PRO A 57 -5.21 -0.65 3.95
N PRO A 58 -6.43 -1.21 3.88
CA PRO A 58 -7.19 -1.57 5.07
C PRO A 58 -6.72 -2.90 5.66
N VAL A 59 -6.97 -3.09 6.96
CA VAL A 59 -6.94 -4.42 7.58
C VAL A 59 -8.29 -5.09 7.34
N VAL A 60 -8.29 -6.22 6.64
CA VAL A 60 -9.49 -7.01 6.34
C VAL A 60 -9.53 -8.30 7.14
N VAL A 61 -10.72 -8.83 7.37
CA VAL A 61 -10.95 -10.11 8.06
C VAL A 61 -11.91 -10.98 7.24
N PRO A 62 -11.89 -12.31 7.41
CA PRO A 62 -12.88 -13.19 6.81
C PRO A 62 -14.31 -12.78 7.19
N ARG A 63 -15.24 -12.95 6.24
CA ARG A 63 -16.65 -12.57 6.42
C ARG A 63 -17.32 -13.31 7.58
N ASP A 64 -16.92 -14.55 7.81
CA ASP A 64 -17.45 -15.50 8.78
C ASP A 64 -16.65 -15.56 10.09
N LEU A 65 -15.69 -14.65 10.28
CA LEU A 65 -14.94 -14.54 11.54
C LEU A 65 -15.89 -14.30 12.72
N ASP A 66 -15.70 -15.04 13.81
CA ASP A 66 -16.47 -14.86 15.06
C ASP A 66 -16.57 -13.37 15.43
N PRO A 67 -17.80 -12.80 15.54
CA PRO A 67 -18.01 -11.40 15.89
C PRO A 67 -17.27 -10.97 17.17
N LYS A 68 -17.14 -11.86 18.17
CA LYS A 68 -16.40 -11.57 19.40
C LYS A 68 -14.90 -11.41 19.11
N LEU A 69 -14.34 -12.28 18.28
CA LEU A 69 -12.94 -12.20 17.85
C LEU A 69 -12.69 -10.96 16.99
N ARG A 70 -13.56 -10.67 16.01
CA ARG A 70 -13.51 -9.45 15.20
C ARG A 70 -13.48 -8.21 16.08
N SER A 71 -14.39 -8.13 17.06
CA SER A 71 -14.48 -6.99 17.98
C SER A 71 -13.22 -6.85 18.85
N ARG A 72 -12.60 -7.96 19.27
CA ARG A 72 -11.33 -7.96 20.00
C ARG A 72 -10.17 -7.46 19.13
N LEU A 73 -10.07 -7.91 17.88
CA LEU A 73 -9.03 -7.48 16.94
C LEU A 73 -9.11 -5.98 16.67
N VAL A 74 -10.31 -5.47 16.36
CA VAL A 74 -10.54 -4.03 16.11
C VAL A 74 -10.12 -3.21 17.33
N ARG A 75 -10.56 -3.59 18.54
CA ARG A 75 -10.16 -2.88 19.77
C ARG A 75 -8.65 -2.93 20.00
N ALA A 76 -7.99 -4.06 19.73
CA ALA A 76 -6.56 -4.20 19.91
C ALA A 76 -5.78 -3.26 18.97
N LEU A 77 -6.15 -3.21 17.69
CA LEU A 77 -5.52 -2.34 16.69
C LEU A 77 -5.72 -0.86 17.03
N LEU A 78 -6.95 -0.45 17.34
CA LEU A 78 -7.27 0.95 17.67
C LEU A 78 -6.54 1.43 18.93
N ARG A 79 -6.34 0.55 19.92
CA ARG A 79 -5.63 0.87 21.16
C ARG A 79 -4.13 0.63 21.10
N HIS A 80 -3.60 0.09 20.00
CA HIS A 80 -2.19 -0.32 19.93
C HIS A 80 -1.24 0.86 20.21
N GLY A 81 -1.55 2.04 19.67
CA GLY A 81 -0.80 3.28 19.90
C GLY A 81 -0.90 3.89 21.31
N ALA A 82 -1.63 3.27 22.24
CA ALA A 82 -1.81 3.80 23.60
C ALA A 82 -0.65 3.43 24.55
N THR A 83 0.29 2.58 24.13
CA THR A 83 1.46 2.19 24.94
C THR A 83 2.76 2.62 24.27
N PRO A 84 3.85 2.92 25.01
CA PRO A 84 5.14 3.26 24.41
C PRO A 84 5.67 2.16 23.46
N GLN A 85 5.43 0.89 23.81
CA GLN A 85 5.82 -0.25 22.96
C GLN A 85 5.02 -0.28 21.65
N GLY A 86 3.70 -0.10 21.71
CA GLY A 86 2.87 -0.08 20.51
C GLY A 86 3.14 1.14 19.63
N GLN A 87 3.44 2.31 20.21
CA GLN A 87 3.91 3.46 19.43
C GLN A 87 5.25 3.19 18.75
N LYS A 88 6.18 2.50 19.43
CA LYS A 88 7.46 2.10 18.82
C LYS A 88 7.22 1.15 17.64
N ALA A 89 6.33 0.17 17.80
CA ALA A 89 5.98 -0.77 16.73
C ALA A 89 5.33 -0.05 15.53
N LEU A 90 4.37 0.85 15.78
CA LEU A 90 3.73 1.65 14.72
C LEU A 90 4.75 2.49 13.95
N ARG A 91 5.65 3.20 14.65
CA ARG A 91 6.70 4.00 14.00
C ARG A 91 7.66 3.16 13.16
N ALA A 92 8.01 1.95 13.62
CA ALA A 92 8.85 1.03 12.85
C ALA A 92 8.18 0.59 11.53
N LEU A 93 6.84 0.60 11.48
CA LEU A 93 6.05 0.33 10.28
C LEU A 93 5.69 1.60 9.48
N GLY A 94 6.18 2.78 9.87
CA GLY A 94 5.79 4.06 9.24
C GLY A 94 4.35 4.48 9.54
N LEU A 95 3.69 3.88 10.54
CA LEU A 95 2.31 4.13 10.90
C LEU A 95 2.19 5.08 12.10
N ARG A 96 1.10 5.85 12.13
CA ARG A 96 0.70 6.65 13.30
C ARG A 96 -0.28 5.93 14.20
N GLY A 97 -1.05 4.99 13.65
CA GLY A 97 -2.10 4.26 14.35
C GLY A 97 -3.16 3.75 13.38
N PHE A 98 -4.26 3.26 13.94
CA PHE A 98 -5.40 2.75 13.20
C PHE A 98 -6.65 3.57 13.51
N ARG A 99 -7.56 3.67 12.55
CA ARG A 99 -8.89 4.27 12.73
C ARG A 99 -9.98 3.28 12.30
N PRO A 100 -11.23 3.44 12.76
CA PRO A 100 -12.35 2.69 12.21
C PRO A 100 -12.39 2.82 10.68
N ALA A 101 -12.63 1.71 9.99
CA ALA A 101 -12.74 1.71 8.55
C ALA A 101 -14.08 2.32 8.12
N GLU A 102 -14.02 3.17 7.11
CA GLU A 102 -15.17 3.72 6.38
C GLU A 102 -15.11 3.18 4.96
N GLU A 103 -16.26 2.85 4.37
CA GLU A 103 -16.32 2.32 3.01
C GLU A 103 -16.08 3.41 1.95
N GLU A 104 -16.61 4.61 2.19
CA GLU A 104 -16.66 5.68 1.19
C GLU A 104 -15.29 6.06 0.60
N PRO A 105 -14.18 6.18 1.38
CA PRO A 105 -12.86 6.49 0.82
C PRO A 105 -12.36 5.47 -0.21
N TYR A 106 -12.77 4.20 -0.12
CA TYR A 106 -12.35 3.13 -1.02
C TYR A 106 -13.24 2.99 -2.25
N ARG A 107 -14.41 3.67 -2.28
CA ARG A 107 -15.35 3.60 -3.41
C ARG A 107 -14.68 3.94 -4.73
N ALA A 108 -13.86 4.99 -4.77
CA ALA A 108 -13.14 5.40 -5.97
C ALA A 108 -12.16 4.31 -6.48
N VAL A 109 -11.46 3.64 -5.56
CA VAL A 109 -10.55 2.52 -5.88
C VAL A 109 -11.34 1.37 -6.49
N PHE A 110 -12.49 1.01 -5.91
CA PHE A 110 -13.33 -0.06 -6.44
C PHE A 110 -13.92 0.25 -7.81
N GLN A 111 -14.29 1.50 -8.09
CA GLN A 111 -14.79 1.86 -9.42
C GLN A 111 -13.69 1.77 -10.48
N ARG A 112 -12.50 2.33 -10.22
CA ARG A 112 -11.37 2.21 -11.14
C ARG A 112 -10.94 0.75 -11.34
N ALA A 113 -11.02 -0.07 -10.30
CA ALA A 113 -10.72 -1.49 -10.42
C ALA A 113 -11.66 -2.19 -11.44
N LYS A 114 -12.95 -1.84 -11.49
CA LYS A 114 -13.90 -2.39 -12.46
C LYS A 114 -13.63 -1.97 -13.91
N GLU A 115 -12.92 -0.86 -14.12
CA GLU A 115 -12.55 -0.41 -15.46
C GLU A 115 -11.42 -1.23 -16.07
N VAL A 116 -10.63 -1.92 -15.23
CA VAL A 116 -9.40 -2.61 -15.64
C VAL A 116 -9.39 -4.12 -15.33
N LEU A 117 -10.23 -4.58 -14.40
CA LEU A 117 -10.39 -5.99 -14.07
C LEU A 117 -11.54 -6.59 -14.91
N PRO A 118 -11.37 -7.84 -15.40
CA PRO A 118 -12.40 -8.54 -16.16
C PRO A 118 -13.65 -8.88 -15.34
#